data_AF-W9XXM5-F1
#
_entry.id   AF-W9XXM5-F1
#
_cell.length_a   1.000
_cell.length_b   1.000
_cell.length_c   1.000
_cell.angle_alpha   90.00
_cell.angle_beta   90.00
_cell.angle_gamma   90.00
#
_symmetry.space_group_name_H-M   'P 1'
#
loop_
_entity.id
_entity.type
_entity.pdbx_description
1 polymer ?
#
loop_
_entity_poly.entity_id
_entity_poly.type
_entity_poly.pdbx_seq_one_letter_code
_entity_poly.pdbx_strand_id
1 'polypeptide(L)'
;MNSETSRIKSTSVTLTGGETWDDWLWVIRDMAERLKHWEYMDPSLATRPEPPEETEDLSTEDWKLYKMKTSASDRYHRNEAKMLDAIIESIDKVFLIYLRGPTINNNWDRTKALKEQVCPSKSTREQYCRDKYQGLLKARKRTNIDKWISQWQAVCQQAQELKLPEVHGDRAQYDFIAAVSNVDEDWARGKRQMMLDAPDNSPPTITYLVDNFCKARQKTQSQRNSQPGRAPHGAFATFQGKHHRPQNDKPTQPCVCGENHWFRECAYLNKAIRPKGWQPNKDVQGRIAETLRAKPRLKRHLERVNNTARRSQFRRKEAANGCKEPSSSAETYLDGDDSDVSDHIGVLHADTVPDENLHESVKPLPVASAPFPVRRGAPYR
;
A
#
# COMPACT_ATOMS: atom_id res chain seq x y z
N MET A 1 32.35 -8.04 -14.87
CA MET A 1 31.69 -8.07 -13.55
C MET A 1 30.61 -7.00 -13.57
N ASN A 2 29.38 -7.38 -13.91
CA ASN A 2 28.27 -6.43 -14.03
C ASN A 2 27.47 -6.47 -12.73
N SER A 3 27.72 -5.50 -11.87
CA SER A 3 26.95 -5.28 -10.65
C SER A 3 25.62 -4.65 -11.05
N GLU A 4 24.62 -5.49 -11.29
CA GLU A 4 23.25 -5.09 -11.51
C GLU A 4 22.67 -4.64 -10.15
N THR A 5 22.69 -3.34 -9.92
CA THR A 5 22.08 -2.70 -8.76
C THR A 5 20.57 -2.91 -8.84
N SER A 6 20.10 -3.99 -8.23
CA SER A 6 18.68 -4.22 -7.97
C SER A 6 18.12 -2.97 -7.28
N ARG A 7 17.27 -2.24 -8.01
CA ARG A 7 16.50 -1.11 -7.51
C ARG A 7 15.62 -1.63 -6.36
N ILE A 8 16.09 -1.45 -5.13
CA ILE A 8 15.31 -1.70 -3.93
C ILE A 8 14.04 -0.87 -4.09
N LYS A 9 12.89 -1.54 -4.12
CA LYS A 9 11.59 -0.84 -4.12
C LYS A 9 11.53 -0.06 -2.81
N SER A 10 11.65 1.27 -2.89
CA SER A 10 11.49 2.16 -1.75
C SER A 10 10.13 1.85 -1.11
N THR A 11 10.13 1.44 0.15
CA THR A 11 8.91 1.37 0.96
C THR A 11 8.50 2.82 1.24
N SER A 12 7.77 3.44 0.30
CA SER A 12 7.28 4.80 0.47
C SER A 12 6.28 4.81 1.63
N VAL A 13 6.67 5.38 2.76
CA VAL A 13 5.75 5.67 3.86
C VAL A 13 4.95 6.90 3.46
N THR A 14 3.63 6.76 3.40
CA THR A 14 2.72 7.86 3.11
C THR A 14 2.06 8.33 4.40
N LEU A 15 2.10 9.64 4.66
CA LEU A 15 1.38 10.25 5.76
C LEU A 15 -0.13 10.21 5.46
N THR A 16 -0.84 9.29 6.10
CA THR A 16 -2.29 9.10 5.97
C THR A 16 -3.05 9.59 7.20
N GLY A 17 -2.36 9.70 8.33
CA GLY A 17 -2.90 10.24 9.58
C GLY A 17 -1.86 10.21 10.69
N GLY A 18 -2.29 10.51 11.91
CA GLY A 18 -1.39 10.58 13.07
C GLY A 18 -0.66 9.28 13.36
N GLU A 19 -1.24 8.12 13.03
CA GLU A 19 -0.58 6.82 13.23
C GLU A 19 0.67 6.59 12.37
N THR A 20 0.75 7.27 11.21
CA THR A 20 1.91 7.19 10.29
C THR A 20 2.88 8.34 10.50
N TRP A 21 2.58 9.27 11.41
CA TRP A 21 3.36 10.49 11.61
C TRP A 21 4.82 10.18 11.97
N ASP A 22 5.05 9.32 12.95
CA ASP A 22 6.40 9.03 13.45
C ASP A 22 7.25 8.33 12.37
N ASP A 23 6.67 7.33 11.67
CA ASP A 23 7.34 6.62 10.58
C ASP A 23 7.65 7.55 9.39
N TRP A 24 6.69 8.40 9.03
CA TRP A 24 6.84 9.37 7.93
C TRP A 24 7.90 10.41 8.26
N LEU A 25 7.84 11.00 9.45
CA LEU A 25 8.79 12.02 9.89
C LEU A 25 10.21 11.45 9.95
N TRP A 26 10.37 10.19 10.38
CA TRP A 26 11.65 9.50 10.37
C TRP A 26 12.23 9.37 8.96
N VAL A 27 11.42 8.96 7.96
CA VAL A 27 11.88 8.85 6.56
C VAL A 27 12.28 10.21 6.00
N ILE A 28 11.47 11.25 6.23
CA ILE A 28 11.76 12.62 5.77
C ILE A 28 13.04 13.13 6.43
N ARG A 29 13.23 12.85 7.73
CA ARG A 29 14.43 13.21 8.46
C ARG A 29 15.68 12.52 7.92
N ASP A 30 15.65 11.20 7.73
CA ASP A 30 16.79 10.45 7.15
C ASP A 30 17.15 10.97 5.76
N MET A 31 16.15 11.30 4.93
CA MET A 31 16.40 11.91 3.62
C MET A 31 17.05 13.30 3.74
N ALA A 32 16.53 14.15 4.62
CA ALA A 32 17.05 15.50 4.85
C ALA A 32 18.46 15.48 5.44
N GLU A 33 18.77 14.55 6.36
CA GLU A 33 20.11 14.37 6.94
C GLU A 33 21.13 13.96 5.87
N ARG A 34 20.76 13.04 4.96
CA ARG A 34 21.61 12.67 3.80
C ARG A 34 21.88 13.85 2.86
N LEU A 35 20.92 14.76 2.73
CA LEU A 35 21.07 15.99 1.95
C LEU A 35 21.74 17.12 2.74
N LYS A 36 22.06 16.92 4.02
CA LYS A 36 22.55 17.96 4.95
C LYS A 36 21.62 19.18 4.99
N HIS A 37 20.32 18.91 5.05
CA HIS A 37 19.26 19.91 4.95
C HIS A 37 18.24 19.85 6.11
N TRP A 38 18.37 18.88 7.02
CA TRP A 38 17.46 18.72 8.16
C TRP A 38 17.41 19.96 9.07
N GLU A 39 18.55 20.64 9.26
CA GLU A 39 18.66 21.86 10.05
C GLU A 39 17.70 22.96 9.59
N TYR A 40 17.34 22.98 8.29
CA TYR A 40 16.41 23.96 7.71
C TYR A 40 14.95 23.51 7.71
N MET A 41 14.65 22.31 8.21
CA MET A 41 13.34 21.67 8.09
C MET A 41 12.77 21.17 9.42
N ASP A 42 13.58 21.14 10.48
CA ASP A 42 13.21 20.53 11.75
C ASP A 42 12.01 21.26 12.39
N PRO A 43 10.82 20.61 12.46
CA PRO A 43 9.61 21.23 12.98
C PRO A 43 9.61 21.30 14.53
N SER A 44 10.67 20.86 15.19
CA SER A 44 10.88 21.04 16.63
C SER A 44 11.56 22.35 17.00
N LEU A 45 12.19 23.03 16.04
CA LEU A 45 12.80 24.33 16.28
C LEU A 45 11.74 25.40 16.58
N ALA A 46 11.97 26.19 17.62
CA ALA A 46 11.08 27.28 18.02
C ALA A 46 11.05 28.40 16.96
N THR A 47 12.20 28.65 16.34
CA THR A 47 12.41 29.72 15.36
C THR A 47 12.78 29.11 14.01
N ARG A 48 12.30 29.75 12.94
CA ARG A 48 12.66 29.42 11.57
C ARG A 48 14.18 29.58 11.37
N PRO A 49 14.88 28.56 10.86
CA PRO A 49 16.29 28.68 10.53
C PRO A 49 16.50 29.59 9.31
N GLU A 50 17.54 30.41 9.36
CA GLU A 50 17.90 31.33 8.27
C GLU A 50 18.57 30.58 7.13
N PRO A 51 18.13 30.76 5.87
CA PRO A 51 18.83 30.23 4.70
C PRO A 51 20.28 30.74 4.62
N PRO A 52 21.17 30.05 3.88
CA PRO A 52 22.49 30.58 3.56
C PRO A 52 22.35 31.95 2.89
N GLU A 53 23.17 32.90 3.34
CA GLU A 53 23.20 34.27 2.86
C GLU A 53 23.37 34.32 1.33
N GLU A 54 22.39 34.90 0.64
CA GLU A 54 22.47 35.15 -0.80
C GLU A 54 23.42 36.32 -1.03
N THR A 55 24.41 36.13 -1.90
CA THR A 55 25.39 37.18 -2.21
C THR A 55 24.78 38.15 -3.20
N GLU A 56 24.15 39.21 -2.70
CA GLU A 56 23.91 40.43 -3.46
C GLU A 56 25.20 41.26 -3.36
N ASP A 57 25.97 41.29 -4.45
CA ASP A 57 27.08 42.24 -4.69
C ASP A 57 28.34 42.11 -3.80
N LEU A 58 29.13 41.07 -4.02
CA LEU A 58 30.55 41.09 -3.65
C LEU A 58 31.39 41.69 -4.78
N SER A 59 32.16 42.75 -4.50
CA SER A 59 33.25 43.20 -5.37
C SER A 59 34.12 42.00 -5.76
N THR A 60 34.52 41.97 -7.02
CA THR A 60 35.28 40.92 -7.73
C THR A 60 36.56 40.42 -7.05
N GLU A 61 37.02 41.06 -5.97
CA GLU A 61 38.30 40.78 -5.32
C GLU A 61 38.41 39.36 -4.72
N ASP A 62 37.32 38.72 -4.30
CA ASP A 62 37.35 37.35 -3.75
C ASP A 62 36.43 36.38 -4.51
N TRP A 63 36.71 36.19 -5.81
CA TRP A 63 35.95 35.27 -6.68
C TRP A 63 35.78 33.85 -6.10
N LYS A 64 36.75 33.39 -5.29
CA LYS A 64 36.68 32.08 -4.59
C LYS A 64 35.60 32.06 -3.52
N LEU A 65 35.49 33.13 -2.73
CA LEU A 65 34.46 33.27 -1.69
C LEU A 65 33.08 33.41 -2.32
N TYR A 66 32.97 34.23 -3.38
CA TYR A 66 31.75 34.36 -4.17
C TYR A 66 31.30 32.99 -4.71
N LYS A 67 32.16 32.28 -5.44
CA LYS A 67 31.85 30.95 -5.99
C LYS A 67 31.45 29.94 -4.91
N MET A 68 32.10 29.98 -3.75
CA MET A 68 31.77 29.11 -2.61
C MET A 68 30.38 29.43 -2.04
N LYS A 69 30.04 30.72 -1.85
CA LYS A 69 28.73 31.15 -1.35
C LYS A 69 27.61 30.85 -2.36
N THR A 70 27.79 31.16 -3.64
CA THR A 70 26.83 30.81 -4.70
C THR A 70 26.61 29.30 -4.76
N SER A 71 27.69 28.51 -4.70
CA SER A 71 27.58 27.04 -4.68
C SER A 71 26.83 26.51 -3.45
N ALA A 72 26.93 27.19 -2.31
CA ALA A 72 26.21 26.85 -1.09
C ALA A 72 24.72 27.20 -1.20
N SER A 73 24.38 28.38 -1.73
CA SER A 73 23.00 28.80 -2.01
C SER A 73 22.34 27.89 -3.05
N ASP A 74 23.01 27.60 -4.17
CA ASP A 74 22.53 26.67 -5.19
C ASP A 74 22.29 25.25 -4.63
N ARG A 75 23.12 24.82 -3.68
CA ARG A 75 22.94 23.53 -3.01
C ARG A 75 21.73 23.56 -2.08
N TYR A 76 21.54 24.65 -1.34
CA TYR A 76 20.38 24.86 -0.48
C TYR A 76 19.08 24.81 -1.29
N HIS A 77 18.96 25.64 -2.34
CA HIS A 77 17.75 25.71 -3.16
C HIS A 77 17.44 24.38 -3.87
N ARG A 78 18.48 23.68 -4.37
CA ARG A 78 18.30 22.34 -4.96
C ARG A 78 17.83 21.30 -3.95
N ASN A 79 18.34 21.34 -2.72
CA ASN A 79 17.95 20.40 -1.68
C ASN A 79 16.56 20.73 -1.12
N GLU A 80 16.24 22.02 -0.98
CA GLU A 80 14.93 22.52 -0.59
C GLU A 80 13.85 22.06 -1.58
N ALA A 81 14.10 22.20 -2.89
CA ALA A 81 13.17 21.72 -3.92
C ALA A 81 12.97 20.20 -3.86
N LYS A 82 14.06 19.42 -3.73
CA LYS A 82 13.97 17.95 -3.59
C LYS A 82 13.19 17.51 -2.36
N MET A 83 13.39 18.20 -1.24
CA MET A 83 12.67 17.89 -0.01
C MET A 83 11.20 18.29 -0.10
N LEU A 84 10.88 19.36 -0.83
CA LEU A 84 9.50 19.74 -1.12
C LEU A 84 8.79 18.64 -1.93
N ASP A 85 9.43 18.16 -3.00
CA ASP A 85 8.91 17.05 -3.80
C ASP A 85 8.70 15.80 -2.94
N ALA A 86 9.68 15.45 -2.10
CA ALA A 86 9.57 14.33 -1.18
C ALA A 86 8.40 14.48 -0.20
N ILE A 87 8.17 15.67 0.36
CA ILE A 87 7.02 15.94 1.22
C ILE A 87 5.72 15.77 0.44
N ILE A 88 5.57 16.41 -0.71
CA ILE A 88 4.33 16.40 -1.49
C ILE A 88 3.98 14.97 -1.97
N GLU A 89 4.97 14.20 -2.43
CA GLU A 89 4.77 12.83 -2.90
C GLU A 89 4.46 11.85 -1.77
N SER A 90 4.86 12.17 -0.53
CA SER A 90 4.74 11.27 0.62
C SER A 90 3.59 11.62 1.56
N ILE A 91 2.70 12.56 1.21
CA ILE A 91 1.50 12.87 2.00
C ILE A 91 0.22 12.47 1.25
N ASP A 92 -0.82 12.12 2.02
CA ASP A 92 -2.16 11.99 1.46
C ASP A 92 -2.67 13.34 0.94
N LYS A 93 -3.46 13.29 -0.14
CA LYS A 93 -4.08 14.46 -0.77
C LYS A 93 -4.87 15.31 0.20
N VAL A 94 -5.45 14.72 1.24
CA VAL A 94 -6.20 15.44 2.28
C VAL A 94 -5.32 16.46 3.01
N PHE A 95 -4.02 16.19 3.18
CA PHE A 95 -3.10 17.09 3.89
C PHE A 95 -2.54 18.22 3.01
N LEU A 96 -2.73 18.17 1.69
CA LEU A 96 -2.26 19.22 0.78
C LEU A 96 -2.87 20.59 1.10
N ILE A 97 -4.05 20.63 1.73
CA ILE A 97 -4.70 21.88 2.14
C ILE A 97 -3.84 22.68 3.12
N TYR A 98 -3.11 22.00 4.02
CA TYR A 98 -2.25 22.64 5.01
C TYR A 98 -0.98 23.22 4.41
N LEU A 99 -0.60 22.80 3.20
CA LEU A 99 0.61 23.28 2.51
C LEU A 99 0.36 24.50 1.61
N ARG A 100 -0.90 24.91 1.41
CA ARG A 100 -1.31 25.99 0.49
C ARG A 100 -1.53 27.34 1.17
N GLY A 101 -1.16 27.48 2.45
CA GLY A 101 -1.37 28.71 3.20
C GLY A 101 -0.43 29.85 2.75
N PRO A 102 -0.85 31.13 2.87
CA PRO A 102 -0.04 32.29 2.46
C PRO A 102 1.22 32.47 3.32
N THR A 103 1.27 31.85 4.50
CA THR A 103 2.42 31.87 5.41
C THR A 103 3.38 30.70 5.19
N ILE A 104 3.09 29.79 4.25
CA ILE A 104 3.84 28.55 4.03
C ILE A 104 4.80 28.74 2.85
N ASN A 105 6.03 29.15 3.15
CA ASN A 105 6.99 29.53 2.12
C ASN A 105 8.13 28.51 1.96
N ASN A 106 8.54 27.87 3.05
CA ASN A 106 9.63 26.89 3.04
C ASN A 106 9.21 25.54 3.61
N ASN A 107 10.11 24.57 3.55
CA ASN A 107 9.88 23.23 4.03
C ASN A 107 9.73 23.16 5.55
N TRP A 108 10.33 24.07 6.31
CA TRP A 108 10.09 24.21 7.76
C TRP A 108 8.64 24.60 8.07
N ASP A 109 8.09 25.59 7.37
CA ASP A 109 6.68 26.02 7.52
C ASP A 109 5.75 24.83 7.21
N ARG A 110 6.08 24.07 6.15
CA ARG A 110 5.32 22.87 5.73
C ARG A 110 5.38 21.75 6.77
N THR A 111 6.56 21.38 7.24
CA THR A 111 6.71 20.32 8.25
C THR A 111 6.11 20.73 9.59
N LYS A 112 6.19 22.01 9.96
CA LYS A 112 5.56 22.57 11.16
C LYS A 112 4.04 22.54 11.08
N ALA A 113 3.45 23.00 9.97
CA ALA A 113 2.00 22.95 9.77
C ALA A 113 1.47 21.51 9.82
N LEU A 114 2.16 20.56 9.17
CA LEU A 114 1.81 19.14 9.24
C LEU A 114 1.94 18.59 10.66
N LYS A 115 2.97 19.01 11.41
CA LYS A 115 3.13 18.60 12.82
C LYS A 115 1.99 19.12 13.68
N GLU A 116 1.59 20.38 13.55
CA GLU A 116 0.51 20.96 14.35
C GLU A 116 -0.84 20.26 14.13
N GLN A 117 -1.11 19.77 12.91
CA GLN A 117 -2.39 19.18 12.54
C GLN A 117 -2.42 17.66 12.66
N VAL A 118 -1.31 16.98 12.38
CA VAL A 118 -1.25 15.52 12.22
C VAL A 118 -0.49 14.83 13.35
N CYS A 119 0.41 15.53 14.06
CA CYS A 119 1.17 14.93 15.14
C CYS A 119 0.22 14.45 16.25
N PRO A 120 0.13 13.13 16.49
CA PRO A 120 -0.71 12.63 17.56
C PRO A 120 -0.14 13.06 18.91
N SER A 121 -1.02 13.49 19.81
CA SER A 121 -0.63 13.72 21.21
C SER A 121 -0.02 12.45 21.79
N LYS A 122 0.83 12.58 22.83
CA LYS A 122 1.42 11.39 23.49
C LYS A 122 0.34 10.39 23.94
N SER A 123 -0.75 10.89 24.52
CA SER A 123 -1.89 10.06 24.94
C SER A 123 -2.57 9.36 23.75
N THR A 124 -2.72 10.05 22.62
CA THR A 124 -3.28 9.46 21.40
C THR A 124 -2.39 8.35 20.84
N ARG A 125 -1.06 8.52 20.88
CA ARG A 125 -0.09 7.48 20.47
C ARG A 125 -0.17 6.24 21.36
N GLU A 126 -0.23 6.45 22.67
CA GLU A 126 -0.44 5.36 23.63
C GLU A 126 -1.74 4.61 23.34
N GLN A 127 -2.83 5.32 23.05
CA GLN A 127 -4.11 4.70 22.72
C GLN A 127 -4.08 3.92 21.39
N TYR A 128 -3.49 4.46 20.33
CA TYR A 128 -3.35 3.73 19.06
C TYR A 128 -2.51 2.45 19.22
N CYS A 129 -1.42 2.53 19.97
CA CYS A 129 -0.59 1.38 20.26
C CYS A 129 -1.37 0.32 21.06
N ARG A 130 -2.12 0.74 22.08
CA ARG A 130 -3.02 -0.13 22.85
C ARG A 130 -4.08 -0.79 21.97
N ASP A 131 -4.75 -0.05 21.10
CA ASP A 131 -5.79 -0.58 20.22
C ASP A 131 -5.21 -1.61 19.23
N LYS A 132 -4.04 -1.33 18.66
CA LYS A 132 -3.29 -2.27 17.82
C LYS A 132 -2.92 -3.53 18.59
N TYR A 133 -2.39 -3.39 19.80
CA TYR A 133 -2.03 -4.51 20.67
C TYR A 133 -3.24 -5.39 21.03
N GLN A 134 -4.35 -4.78 21.42
CA GLN A 134 -5.61 -5.49 21.72
C GLN A 134 -6.16 -6.23 20.50
N GLY A 135 -6.04 -5.64 19.31
CA GLY A 135 -6.42 -6.30 18.06
C GLY A 135 -5.57 -7.54 17.76
N LEU A 136 -4.31 -7.54 18.15
CA LEU A 136 -3.37 -8.65 17.95
C LEU A 136 -3.65 -9.85 18.87
N LEU A 137 -4.13 -9.62 20.09
CA LEU A 137 -4.49 -10.69 21.06
C LEU A 137 -5.47 -11.71 20.48
N LYS A 138 -6.32 -11.29 19.54
CA LYS A 138 -7.33 -12.12 18.87
C LYS A 138 -6.81 -12.60 17.52
N ALA A 139 -5.75 -13.40 17.50
CA ALA A 139 -5.22 -13.97 16.26
C ALA A 139 -6.32 -14.78 15.54
N ARG A 140 -6.67 -14.37 14.31
CA ARG A 140 -7.69 -15.09 13.53
C ARG A 140 -7.04 -16.25 12.77
N LYS A 141 -7.68 -17.42 12.77
CA LYS A 141 -7.24 -18.62 12.01
C LYS A 141 -7.03 -18.38 10.51
N ARG A 142 -7.68 -17.37 9.93
CA ARG A 142 -7.65 -17.04 8.49
C ARG A 142 -6.71 -15.87 8.14
N THR A 143 -6.03 -15.26 9.12
CA THR A 143 -5.11 -14.15 8.85
C THR A 143 -3.84 -14.67 8.18
N ASN A 144 -3.18 -13.81 7.40
CA ASN A 144 -1.80 -14.08 7.00
C ASN A 144 -0.94 -14.05 8.27
N ILE A 145 -0.58 -15.24 8.76
CA ILE A 145 0.12 -15.41 10.03
C ILE A 145 1.50 -14.74 9.97
N ASP A 146 2.20 -14.75 8.82
CA ASP A 146 3.50 -14.10 8.69
C ASP A 146 3.38 -12.58 8.83
N LYS A 147 2.37 -11.98 8.17
CA LYS A 147 2.05 -10.56 8.34
C LYS A 147 1.67 -10.24 9.79
N TRP A 148 0.87 -11.10 10.42
CA TRP A 148 0.45 -10.94 11.82
C TRP A 148 1.64 -11.00 12.78
N ILE A 149 2.60 -11.91 12.57
CA ILE A 149 3.83 -11.99 13.36
C ILE A 149 4.65 -10.70 13.23
N SER A 150 4.86 -10.21 12.00
CA SER A 150 5.61 -8.96 11.78
C SER A 150 4.92 -7.77 12.45
N GLN A 151 3.58 -7.71 12.40
CA GLN A 151 2.80 -6.68 13.10
C GLN A 151 2.93 -6.81 14.62
N TRP A 152 2.93 -8.04 15.16
CA TRP A 152 3.13 -8.27 16.58
C TRP A 152 4.48 -7.74 17.08
N GLN A 153 5.56 -8.07 16.36
CA GLN A 153 6.90 -7.58 16.72
C GLN A 153 6.97 -6.05 16.70
N ALA A 154 6.45 -5.42 15.65
CA ALA A 154 6.44 -3.97 15.52
C ALA A 154 5.65 -3.29 16.65
N VAL A 155 4.45 -3.79 16.97
CA VAL A 155 3.61 -3.21 18.04
C VAL A 155 4.22 -3.44 19.42
N CYS A 156 4.81 -4.60 19.69
CA CYS A 156 5.51 -4.83 20.96
C CYS A 156 6.71 -3.88 21.13
N GLN A 157 7.47 -3.63 20.07
CA GLN A 157 8.57 -2.66 20.11
C GLN A 157 8.05 -1.24 20.40
N GLN A 158 7.00 -0.80 19.69
CA GLN A 158 6.37 0.51 19.92
C GLN A 158 5.84 0.64 21.36
N ALA A 159 5.22 -0.42 21.89
CA ALA A 159 4.71 -0.43 23.26
C ALA A 159 5.84 -0.35 24.31
N GLN A 160 7.00 -0.98 24.04
CA GLN A 160 8.19 -0.86 24.90
C GLN A 160 8.76 0.56 24.88
N GLU A 161 8.85 1.18 23.70
CA GLU A 161 9.31 2.56 23.54
C GLU A 161 8.39 3.55 24.29
N LEU A 162 7.08 3.32 24.23
CA LEU A 162 6.06 4.09 24.96
C LEU A 162 5.93 3.70 26.44
N LYS A 163 6.67 2.69 26.91
CA LYS A 163 6.64 2.15 28.29
C LYS A 163 5.24 1.73 28.76
N LEU A 164 4.46 1.15 27.86
CA LEU A 164 3.09 0.71 28.12
C LEU A 164 3.04 -0.51 29.07
N PRO A 165 2.14 -0.52 30.07
CA PRO A 165 1.99 -1.63 31.02
C PRO A 165 1.52 -2.95 30.43
N GLU A 166 1.01 -2.94 29.21
CA GLU A 166 0.56 -4.11 28.46
C GLU A 166 1.73 -5.03 28.07
N VAL A 167 2.94 -4.48 27.87
CA VAL A 167 4.12 -5.21 27.39
C VAL A 167 5.22 -5.30 28.46
N HIS A 168 4.97 -4.80 29.67
CA HIS A 168 5.90 -4.91 30.80
C HIS A 168 6.00 -6.35 31.34
N GLY A 169 7.21 -6.73 31.74
CA GLY A 169 7.50 -8.03 32.36
C GLY A 169 7.36 -9.20 31.38
N ASP A 170 6.60 -10.20 31.81
CA ASP A 170 6.31 -11.44 31.08
C ASP A 170 4.93 -11.45 30.38
N ARG A 171 4.18 -10.35 30.48
CA ARG A 171 2.80 -10.25 29.99
C ARG A 171 2.69 -10.46 28.48
N ALA A 172 3.59 -9.87 27.71
CA ALA A 172 3.62 -10.01 26.25
C ALA A 172 3.87 -11.45 25.81
N GLN A 173 4.65 -12.21 26.59
CA GLN A 173 4.94 -13.63 26.36
C GLN A 173 3.66 -14.46 26.52
N TYR A 174 2.93 -14.28 27.62
CA TYR A 174 1.66 -14.96 27.85
C TYR A 174 0.61 -14.59 26.80
N ASP A 175 0.50 -13.30 26.48
CA ASP A 175 -0.42 -12.79 25.46
C ASP A 175 -0.12 -13.37 24.07
N PHE A 176 1.17 -13.45 23.69
CA PHE A 176 1.58 -14.04 22.43
C PHE A 176 1.27 -15.53 22.38
N ILE A 177 1.59 -16.28 23.43
CA ILE A 177 1.30 -17.72 23.49
C ILE A 177 -0.21 -17.98 23.44
N ALA A 178 -1.01 -17.16 24.15
CA ALA A 178 -2.46 -17.22 24.12
C ALA A 178 -3.03 -16.85 22.74
N ALA A 179 -2.43 -15.90 22.03
CA ALA A 179 -2.85 -15.56 20.68
C ALA A 179 -2.52 -16.70 19.69
N VAL A 180 -1.32 -17.28 19.76
CA VAL A 180 -0.88 -18.39 18.89
C VAL A 180 -1.69 -19.66 19.10
N SER A 181 -2.24 -19.89 20.30
CA SER A 181 -3.08 -21.06 20.60
C SER A 181 -4.27 -21.22 19.63
N ASN A 182 -4.79 -20.10 19.12
CA ASN A 182 -5.85 -20.10 18.12
C ASN A 182 -5.40 -20.67 16.75
N VAL A 183 -4.10 -20.68 16.46
CA VAL A 183 -3.50 -21.11 15.20
C VAL A 183 -2.84 -22.49 15.36
N ASP A 184 -2.05 -22.67 16.42
CA ASP A 184 -1.28 -23.88 16.74
C ASP A 184 -1.31 -24.12 18.25
N GLU A 185 -2.30 -24.89 18.69
CA GLU A 185 -2.52 -25.21 20.11
C GLU A 185 -1.39 -26.05 20.70
N ASP A 186 -0.79 -26.94 19.91
CA ASP A 186 0.25 -27.85 20.40
C ASP A 186 1.57 -27.12 20.63
N TRP A 187 1.94 -26.21 19.72
CA TRP A 187 3.06 -25.30 19.97
C TRP A 187 2.81 -24.42 21.19
N ALA A 188 1.61 -23.85 21.31
CA ALA A 188 1.27 -22.95 22.42
C ALA A 188 1.31 -23.68 23.78
N ARG A 189 0.80 -24.93 23.84
CA ARG A 189 0.86 -25.78 25.05
C ARG A 189 2.30 -26.00 25.52
N GLY A 190 3.20 -26.35 24.61
CA GLY A 190 4.61 -26.56 24.94
C GLY A 190 5.28 -25.30 25.48
N LYS A 191 4.92 -24.12 24.95
CA LYS A 191 5.45 -22.84 25.45
C LYS A 191 4.83 -22.39 26.77
N ARG A 192 3.56 -22.68 27.03
CA ARG A 192 2.98 -22.45 28.37
C ARG A 192 3.69 -23.28 29.43
N GLN A 193 3.99 -24.55 29.15
CA GLN A 193 4.74 -25.39 30.07
C GLN A 193 6.15 -24.84 30.32
N MET A 194 6.85 -24.44 29.26
CA MET A 194 8.16 -23.79 29.37
C MET A 194 8.12 -22.50 30.21
N MET A 195 7.05 -21.71 30.13
CA MET A 195 6.89 -20.50 30.96
C MET A 195 6.65 -20.84 32.44
N LEU A 196 5.93 -21.92 32.74
CA LEU A 196 5.70 -22.39 34.11
C LEU A 196 6.97 -22.99 34.75
N ASP A 197 7.78 -23.68 33.94
CA ASP A 197 9.02 -24.32 34.40
C ASP A 197 10.21 -23.34 34.46
N ALA A 198 10.02 -22.11 33.95
CA ALA A 198 11.07 -21.09 33.96
C ALA A 198 11.29 -20.55 35.40
N PRO A 199 12.54 -20.30 35.81
CA PRO A 199 12.80 -19.58 37.05
C PRO A 199 12.17 -18.19 37.01
N ASP A 200 11.68 -17.69 38.14
CA ASP A 200 11.01 -16.37 38.28
C ASP A 200 11.79 -15.19 37.66
N ASN A 201 13.12 -15.32 37.53
CA ASN A 201 14.01 -14.27 37.03
C ASN A 201 14.51 -14.46 35.58
N SER A 202 14.11 -15.52 34.87
CA SER A 202 14.60 -15.75 33.50
C SER A 202 13.57 -16.38 32.56
N PRO A 203 12.37 -15.78 32.41
CA PRO A 203 11.47 -16.19 31.36
C PRO A 203 12.09 -15.91 29.97
N PRO A 204 11.75 -16.70 28.95
CA PRO A 204 12.16 -16.42 27.58
C PRO A 204 11.70 -15.03 27.14
N THR A 205 12.49 -14.37 26.31
CA THR A 205 12.08 -13.10 25.71
C THR A 205 10.96 -13.32 24.69
N ILE A 206 10.11 -12.30 24.51
CA ILE A 206 9.09 -12.32 23.46
C ILE A 206 9.71 -12.52 22.07
N THR A 207 10.89 -11.94 21.81
CA THR A 207 11.62 -12.10 20.55
C THR A 207 12.03 -13.55 20.30
N TYR A 208 12.47 -14.27 21.33
CA TYR A 208 12.76 -15.69 21.25
C TYR A 208 11.50 -16.51 20.91
N LEU A 209 10.37 -16.22 21.57
CA LEU A 209 9.12 -16.94 21.33
C LEU A 209 8.63 -16.75 19.89
N VAL A 210 8.72 -15.53 19.35
CA VAL A 210 8.36 -15.22 17.97
C VAL A 210 9.27 -15.96 16.97
N ASP A 211 10.58 -15.87 17.13
CA ASP A 211 11.54 -16.55 16.25
C ASP A 211 11.36 -18.09 16.30
N ASN A 212 11.13 -18.63 17.49
CA ASN A 212 10.87 -20.05 17.66
C ASN A 212 9.59 -20.49 16.94
N PHE A 213 8.51 -19.70 17.01
CA PHE A 213 7.28 -19.97 16.29
C PHE A 213 7.47 -19.94 14.77
N CYS A 214 8.17 -18.92 14.25
CA CYS A 214 8.53 -18.82 12.83
C CYS A 214 9.27 -20.07 12.35
N LYS A 215 10.30 -20.50 13.09
CA LYS A 215 11.10 -21.70 12.79
C LYS A 215 10.26 -22.97 12.83
N ALA A 216 9.41 -23.14 13.85
CA ALA A 216 8.53 -24.28 13.98
C ALA A 216 7.58 -24.38 12.77
N ARG A 217 6.99 -23.26 12.37
CA ARG A 217 6.07 -23.20 11.22
C ARG A 217 6.78 -23.44 9.90
N GLN A 218 7.98 -22.90 9.71
CA GLN A 218 8.80 -23.15 8.51
C GLN A 218 9.13 -24.64 8.37
N LYS A 219 9.47 -25.31 9.48
CA LYS A 219 9.72 -26.77 9.51
C LYS A 219 8.48 -27.58 9.15
N THR A 220 7.32 -27.24 9.72
CA THR A 220 6.05 -27.91 9.38
C THR A 220 5.66 -27.68 7.92
N GLN A 221 5.90 -26.48 7.39
CA GLN A 221 5.62 -26.16 5.99
C GLN A 221 6.55 -26.89 5.02
N SER A 222 7.85 -26.98 5.33
CA SER A 222 8.80 -27.74 4.51
C SER A 222 8.46 -29.22 4.50
N GLN A 223 8.09 -29.81 5.64
CA GLN A 223 7.65 -31.21 5.72
C GLN A 223 6.38 -31.47 4.89
N ARG A 224 5.42 -30.53 4.88
CA ARG A 224 4.21 -30.64 4.03
C ARG A 224 4.53 -30.55 2.53
N ASN A 225 5.53 -29.78 2.15
CA ASN A 225 5.98 -29.66 0.76
C ASN A 225 6.83 -30.86 0.32
N SER A 226 7.47 -31.56 1.26
CA SER A 226 8.26 -32.77 1.00
C SER A 226 7.45 -34.06 1.06
N GLN A 227 6.12 -34.01 1.26
CA GLN A 227 5.29 -35.21 1.22
C GLN A 227 5.19 -35.78 -0.20
N PRO A 228 5.53 -37.06 -0.43
CA PRO A 228 5.37 -37.70 -1.72
C PRO A 228 3.88 -37.73 -2.09
N GLY A 229 3.52 -37.06 -3.19
CA GLY A 229 2.15 -37.01 -3.71
C GLY A 229 1.46 -35.64 -3.67
N ARG A 230 2.05 -34.62 -3.03
CA ARG A 230 1.59 -33.22 -3.13
C ARG A 230 2.58 -32.40 -3.93
N ALA A 231 2.32 -32.25 -5.23
CA ALA A 231 3.11 -31.34 -6.06
C ALA A 231 3.06 -29.92 -5.45
N PRO A 232 4.20 -29.25 -5.22
CA PRO A 232 4.21 -27.90 -4.71
C PRO A 232 3.63 -26.97 -5.78
N HIS A 233 2.42 -26.47 -5.55
CA HIS A 233 1.87 -25.37 -6.34
C HIS A 233 2.69 -24.11 -6.06
N GLY A 234 3.74 -23.84 -6.83
CA GLY A 234 4.35 -22.51 -6.87
C GLY A 234 5.85 -22.38 -7.02
N ALA A 235 6.62 -23.43 -7.31
CA ALA A 235 8.03 -23.26 -7.67
C ALA A 235 8.15 -22.92 -9.16
N PHE A 236 8.02 -21.64 -9.52
CA PHE A 236 8.49 -21.14 -10.81
C PHE A 236 10.02 -21.02 -10.75
N ALA A 237 10.72 -22.10 -11.15
CA ALA A 237 12.13 -21.99 -11.50
C ALA A 237 12.22 -21.42 -12.93
N THR A 238 12.54 -20.13 -13.04
CA THR A 238 12.96 -19.55 -14.31
C THR A 238 14.42 -19.95 -14.52
N PHE A 239 14.65 -21.10 -15.15
CA PHE A 239 15.95 -21.42 -15.73
C PHE A 239 15.75 -21.71 -17.21
N GLN A 240 16.36 -20.87 -18.04
CA GLN A 240 16.31 -20.96 -19.48
C GLN A 240 16.89 -22.31 -19.92
N GLY A 241 16.09 -23.13 -20.60
CA GLY A 241 16.55 -24.40 -21.12
C GLY A 241 15.41 -25.26 -21.65
N LYS A 242 15.09 -25.06 -22.93
CA LYS A 242 14.31 -25.92 -23.84
C LYS A 242 13.67 -27.16 -23.19
N HIS A 243 12.42 -27.04 -22.75
CA HIS A 243 11.59 -28.20 -22.43
C HIS A 243 11.11 -28.87 -23.72
N HIS A 244 11.75 -29.98 -24.09
CA HIS A 244 10.98 -31.08 -24.65
C HIS A 244 10.18 -31.70 -23.49
N ARG A 245 8.92 -31.28 -23.33
CA ARG A 245 7.96 -32.03 -22.51
C ARG A 245 7.47 -33.23 -23.32
N PRO A 246 7.39 -34.44 -22.74
CA PRO A 246 6.69 -35.54 -23.37
C PRO A 246 5.19 -35.19 -23.47
N GLN A 247 4.67 -35.39 -24.67
CA GLN A 247 3.40 -34.91 -25.18
C GLN A 247 2.25 -35.79 -24.67
N ASN A 248 1.62 -35.44 -23.55
CA ASN A 248 0.29 -35.95 -23.23
C ASN A 248 -0.53 -34.99 -22.32
N ASP A 249 -0.64 -33.72 -22.73
CA ASP A 249 -1.42 -32.68 -22.04
C ASP A 249 -2.92 -32.69 -22.43
N LYS A 250 -3.59 -33.83 -22.37
CA LYS A 250 -5.07 -33.87 -22.50
C LYS A 250 -5.72 -33.61 -21.13
N PRO A 251 -6.86 -32.90 -21.08
CA PRO A 251 -7.52 -32.62 -19.80
C PRO A 251 -7.99 -33.91 -19.13
N THR A 252 -7.99 -33.92 -17.79
CA THR A 252 -8.46 -35.04 -16.96
C THR A 252 -9.98 -35.23 -16.98
N GLN A 253 -10.73 -34.33 -17.62
CA GLN A 253 -12.18 -34.38 -17.76
C GLN A 253 -12.58 -34.03 -19.20
N PRO A 254 -13.56 -34.73 -19.80
CA PRO A 254 -14.01 -34.44 -21.15
C PRO A 254 -14.68 -33.06 -21.23
N CYS A 255 -14.57 -32.43 -22.39
CA CYS A 255 -15.22 -31.17 -22.68
C CYS A 255 -16.75 -31.32 -22.66
N VAL A 256 -17.47 -30.20 -22.49
CA VAL A 256 -18.95 -30.16 -22.52
C VAL A 256 -19.53 -30.64 -23.86
N CYS A 257 -18.74 -30.61 -24.95
CA CYS A 257 -19.12 -31.16 -26.25
C CYS A 257 -18.96 -32.69 -26.35
N GLY A 258 -18.39 -33.35 -25.34
CA GLY A 258 -18.17 -34.80 -25.28
C GLY A 258 -16.79 -35.27 -25.75
N GLU A 259 -15.94 -34.39 -26.28
CA GLU A 259 -14.58 -34.73 -26.74
C GLU A 259 -13.50 -34.39 -25.70
N ASN A 260 -12.33 -35.03 -25.81
CA ASN A 260 -11.25 -34.84 -24.85
C ASN A 260 -10.27 -33.73 -25.25
N HIS A 261 -10.64 -32.48 -24.99
CA HIS A 261 -9.83 -31.29 -25.24
C HIS A 261 -10.13 -30.16 -24.23
N TRP A 262 -9.22 -29.19 -24.10
CA TRP A 262 -9.43 -28.06 -23.21
C TRP A 262 -10.58 -27.17 -23.71
N PHE A 263 -11.38 -26.57 -22.82
CA PHE A 263 -12.53 -25.73 -23.21
C PHE A 263 -12.18 -24.59 -24.18
N ARG A 264 -10.95 -24.05 -24.09
CA ARG A 264 -10.42 -23.01 -24.99
C ARG A 264 -10.22 -23.46 -26.43
N GLU A 265 -10.03 -24.77 -26.63
CA GLU A 265 -9.79 -25.46 -27.92
C GLU A 265 -11.10 -26.04 -28.50
N CYS A 266 -12.23 -25.89 -27.81
CA CYS A 266 -13.52 -26.36 -28.27
C CYS A 266 -14.19 -25.37 -29.24
N ALA A 267 -14.40 -25.77 -30.51
CA ALA A 267 -15.09 -24.93 -31.51
C ALA A 267 -16.57 -24.64 -31.18
N TYR A 268 -17.22 -25.51 -30.38
CA TYR A 268 -18.58 -25.28 -29.90
C TYR A 268 -18.64 -24.18 -28.82
N LEU A 269 -17.65 -24.13 -27.93
CA LEU A 269 -17.61 -23.16 -26.81
C LEU A 269 -16.91 -21.85 -27.18
N ASN A 270 -15.91 -21.90 -28.06
CA ASN A 270 -15.13 -20.74 -28.49
C ASN A 270 -15.34 -20.44 -29.98
N LYS A 271 -16.05 -19.33 -30.26
CA LYS A 271 -16.34 -18.89 -31.63
C LYS A 271 -15.09 -18.46 -32.40
N ALA A 272 -14.02 -18.05 -31.72
CA ALA A 272 -12.84 -17.44 -32.35
C ALA A 272 -11.89 -18.46 -33.03
N ILE A 273 -12.04 -19.75 -32.72
CA ILE A 273 -11.20 -20.83 -33.24
C ILE A 273 -11.92 -21.72 -34.26
N ARG A 274 -13.12 -21.33 -34.69
CA ARG A 274 -13.90 -22.10 -35.66
C ARG A 274 -13.19 -22.06 -37.01
N PRO A 275 -12.89 -23.21 -37.64
CA PRO A 275 -12.30 -23.22 -38.96
C PRO A 275 -13.26 -22.62 -40.01
N LYS A 276 -12.70 -22.16 -41.13
CA LYS A 276 -13.49 -21.59 -42.24
C LYS A 276 -14.43 -22.68 -42.79
N GLY A 277 -15.73 -22.39 -42.82
CA GLY A 277 -16.76 -23.36 -43.25
C GLY A 277 -17.29 -24.29 -42.15
N TRP A 278 -16.94 -24.06 -40.88
CA TRP A 278 -17.41 -24.90 -39.77
C TRP A 278 -18.94 -24.85 -39.60
N GLN A 279 -19.58 -26.02 -39.62
CA GLN A 279 -21.00 -26.17 -39.30
C GLN A 279 -21.17 -26.97 -38.01
N PRO A 280 -21.99 -26.48 -37.06
CA PRO A 280 -22.24 -27.19 -35.82
C PRO A 280 -23.15 -28.40 -36.02
N ASN A 281 -22.86 -29.49 -35.31
CA ASN A 281 -23.85 -30.55 -35.13
C ASN A 281 -24.97 -30.06 -34.18
N LYS A 282 -26.22 -30.14 -34.63
CA LYS A 282 -27.41 -29.69 -33.89
C LYS A 282 -27.60 -30.44 -32.56
N ASP A 283 -27.30 -31.72 -32.51
CA ASP A 283 -27.47 -32.55 -31.31
C ASP A 283 -26.45 -32.18 -30.23
N VAL A 284 -25.20 -31.93 -30.65
CA VAL A 284 -24.13 -31.48 -29.74
C VAL A 284 -24.44 -30.08 -29.21
N GLN A 285 -24.96 -29.18 -30.06
CA GLN A 285 -25.41 -27.86 -29.60
C GLN A 285 -26.55 -27.93 -28.60
N GLY A 286 -27.54 -28.81 -28.83
CA GLY A 286 -28.65 -29.04 -27.91
C GLY A 286 -28.16 -29.49 -26.54
N ARG A 287 -27.29 -30.50 -26.50
CA ARG A 287 -26.69 -31.02 -25.26
C ARG A 287 -25.88 -29.98 -24.50
N ILE A 288 -25.10 -29.15 -25.23
CA ILE A 288 -24.35 -28.06 -24.60
C ILE A 288 -25.32 -27.03 -24.00
N ALA A 289 -26.35 -26.62 -24.74
CA ALA A 289 -27.33 -25.64 -24.25
C ALA A 289 -28.05 -26.14 -22.99
N GLU A 290 -28.46 -27.41 -22.97
CA GLU A 290 -29.08 -28.04 -21.80
C GLU A 290 -28.11 -28.11 -20.61
N THR A 291 -26.87 -28.53 -20.84
CA THR A 291 -25.84 -28.61 -19.78
C THR A 291 -25.54 -27.23 -19.17
N LEU A 292 -25.52 -26.17 -20.00
CA LEU A 292 -25.30 -24.80 -19.55
C LEU A 292 -26.51 -24.20 -18.82
N ARG A 293 -27.73 -24.66 -19.13
CA ARG A 293 -28.95 -24.32 -18.37
C ARG A 293 -28.94 -24.99 -17.00
N ALA A 294 -28.61 -26.29 -16.93
CA ALA A 294 -28.55 -27.04 -15.67
C ALA A 294 -27.41 -26.58 -14.74
N LYS A 295 -26.29 -26.07 -15.29
CA LYS A 295 -25.09 -25.70 -14.51
C LYS A 295 -24.69 -24.22 -14.70
N PRO A 296 -25.35 -23.26 -14.03
CA PRO A 296 -25.08 -21.83 -14.19
C PRO A 296 -23.68 -21.38 -13.72
N ARG A 297 -23.05 -22.11 -12.79
CA ARG A 297 -21.64 -21.86 -12.40
C ARG A 297 -20.65 -22.22 -13.51
N LEU A 298 -20.91 -23.30 -14.24
CA LEU A 298 -20.09 -23.74 -15.37
C LEU A 298 -20.18 -22.73 -16.53
N LYS A 299 -21.38 -22.21 -16.81
CA LYS A 299 -21.59 -21.15 -17.80
C LYS A 299 -20.73 -19.91 -17.53
N ARG A 300 -20.78 -19.37 -16.29
CA ARG A 300 -19.95 -18.23 -15.88
C ARG A 300 -18.44 -18.51 -15.97
N HIS A 301 -18.02 -19.72 -15.65
CA HIS A 301 -16.61 -20.12 -15.78
C HIS A 301 -16.16 -20.11 -17.25
N LEU A 302 -16.96 -20.69 -18.15
CA LEU A 302 -16.69 -20.72 -19.58
C LEU A 302 -16.66 -19.33 -20.20
N GLU A 303 -17.57 -18.44 -19.80
CA GLU A 303 -17.57 -17.02 -20.22
C GLU A 303 -16.27 -16.32 -19.82
N ARG A 304 -15.79 -16.54 -18.59
CA ARG A 304 -14.51 -15.98 -18.12
C ARG A 304 -13.32 -16.53 -18.91
N VAL A 305 -13.26 -17.84 -19.13
CA VAL A 305 -12.18 -18.49 -19.90
C VAL A 305 -12.16 -17.97 -21.34
N ASN A 306 -13.32 -17.82 -21.98
CA ASN A 306 -13.42 -17.31 -23.34
C ASN A 306 -13.04 -15.82 -23.42
N ASN A 307 -13.43 -15.01 -22.43
CA ASN A 307 -13.01 -13.60 -22.35
C ASN A 307 -11.50 -13.45 -22.17
N THR A 308 -10.88 -14.29 -21.35
CA THR A 308 -9.41 -14.31 -21.19
C THR A 308 -8.72 -14.75 -22.49
N ALA A 309 -9.25 -15.77 -23.19
CA ALA A 309 -8.72 -16.21 -24.48
C ALA A 309 -8.86 -15.14 -25.58
N ARG A 310 -9.96 -14.39 -25.59
CA ARG A 310 -10.15 -13.25 -26.51
C ARG A 310 -9.16 -12.12 -26.21
N ARG A 311 -8.99 -11.77 -24.94
CA ARG A 311 -8.02 -10.75 -24.50
C ARG A 311 -6.59 -11.15 -24.84
N SER A 312 -6.23 -12.42 -24.67
CA SER A 312 -4.88 -12.89 -25.04
C SER A 312 -4.67 -12.89 -26.55
N GLN A 313 -5.68 -13.28 -27.35
CA GLN A 313 -5.62 -13.17 -28.81
C GLN A 313 -5.52 -11.72 -29.29
N PHE A 314 -6.26 -10.79 -28.68
CA PHE A 314 -6.17 -9.36 -28.99
C PHE A 314 -4.77 -8.81 -28.67
N ARG A 315 -4.24 -9.08 -27.47
CA ARG A 315 -2.87 -8.70 -27.09
C ARG A 315 -1.81 -9.32 -28.00
N ARG A 316 -2.01 -10.54 -28.49
CA ARG A 316 -1.09 -11.21 -29.43
C ARG A 316 -1.14 -10.59 -30.81
N LYS A 317 -2.31 -10.11 -31.26
CA LYS A 317 -2.48 -9.36 -32.51
C LYS A 317 -1.92 -7.94 -32.40
N GLU A 318 -2.11 -7.25 -31.28
CA GLU A 318 -1.46 -5.96 -31.00
C GLU A 318 0.06 -6.10 -30.96
N ALA A 319 0.60 -7.12 -30.30
CA ALA A 319 2.03 -7.40 -30.28
C ALA A 319 2.59 -7.77 -31.66
N ALA A 320 1.78 -8.39 -32.53
CA ALA A 320 2.17 -8.68 -33.92
C ALA A 320 2.07 -7.46 -34.85
N ASN A 321 1.14 -6.53 -34.57
CA ASN A 321 0.95 -5.30 -35.35
C ASN A 321 1.79 -4.11 -34.86
N GLY A 322 2.30 -4.16 -33.62
CA GLY A 322 3.14 -3.12 -33.01
C GLY A 322 4.60 -3.08 -33.50
N CYS A 323 4.96 -3.91 -34.48
CA CYS A 323 6.27 -3.89 -35.15
C CYS A 323 6.18 -3.39 -36.62
N LYS A 324 5.33 -2.40 -36.88
CA LYS A 324 5.48 -1.54 -38.07
C LYS A 324 5.68 -0.11 -37.58
N GLU A 325 6.94 0.29 -37.45
CA GLU A 325 7.29 1.71 -37.44
C GLU A 325 6.83 2.33 -38.78
N PRO A 326 6.28 3.56 -38.77
CA PRO A 326 6.02 4.27 -40.00
C PRO A 326 7.35 4.68 -40.63
N SER A 327 7.67 4.10 -41.78
CA SER A 327 8.81 4.53 -42.60
C SER A 327 8.53 5.93 -43.17
N SER A 328 9.41 6.86 -42.83
CA SER A 328 9.57 8.15 -43.49
C SER A 328 9.94 7.99 -44.96
N SER A 329 9.18 8.63 -45.85
CA SER A 329 9.68 9.19 -47.10
C SER A 329 8.74 10.31 -47.55
N ALA A 330 9.33 11.47 -47.75
CA ALA A 330 8.72 12.76 -48.01
C ALA A 330 8.22 12.94 -49.46
N GLU A 331 7.62 14.12 -49.66
CA GLU A 331 7.37 14.89 -50.89
C GLU A 331 5.89 14.97 -51.33
N THR A 332 5.29 16.09 -51.74
CA THR A 332 5.52 17.57 -51.71
C THR A 332 4.22 18.20 -52.33
N TYR A 333 4.05 19.53 -52.22
CA TYR A 333 3.11 20.41 -52.99
C TYR A 333 1.59 20.30 -52.68
N LEU A 334 0.75 21.35 -52.69
CA LEU A 334 0.81 22.82 -52.54
C LEU A 334 -0.67 23.27 -52.39
N ASP A 335 -0.87 24.45 -51.79
CA ASP A 335 -2.01 25.37 -51.90
C ASP A 335 -3.37 25.07 -51.24
N GLY A 336 -3.86 26.10 -50.55
CA GLY A 336 -5.30 26.29 -50.28
C GLY A 336 -5.64 26.90 -48.92
N ASP A 337 -5.16 28.11 -48.64
CA ASP A 337 -5.87 29.04 -47.75
C ASP A 337 -7.29 29.23 -48.29
N ASP A 338 -8.32 29.04 -47.46
CA ASP A 338 -9.55 29.80 -47.60
C ASP A 338 -10.29 29.92 -46.25
N SER A 339 -10.53 31.18 -45.96
CA SER A 339 -11.27 31.83 -44.90
C SER A 339 -12.67 31.29 -44.58
N ASP A 340 -13.02 31.43 -43.30
CA ASP A 340 -14.24 32.07 -42.79
C ASP A 340 -15.60 31.58 -43.31
N VAL A 341 -16.34 30.85 -42.45
CA VAL A 341 -17.80 30.98 -42.35
C VAL A 341 -18.22 30.82 -40.89
N SER A 342 -18.48 31.96 -40.26
CA SER A 342 -19.49 32.09 -39.20
C SER A 342 -20.84 31.58 -39.72
N ASP A 343 -21.56 30.75 -38.97
CA ASP A 343 -22.77 31.22 -38.29
C ASP A 343 -23.58 30.12 -37.58
N HIS A 344 -24.20 30.57 -36.49
CA HIS A 344 -25.56 30.24 -36.06
C HIS A 344 -25.87 29.13 -35.03
N ILE A 345 -26.30 29.65 -33.86
CA ILE A 345 -27.47 29.28 -33.04
C ILE A 345 -27.24 28.11 -32.07
N GLY A 346 -27.54 28.20 -30.76
CA GLY A 346 -28.39 29.16 -30.08
C GLY A 346 -28.19 29.18 -28.56
N VAL A 347 -28.38 30.39 -28.05
CA VAL A 347 -28.47 30.80 -26.66
C VAL A 347 -29.80 30.32 -26.06
N LEU A 348 -29.75 29.81 -24.82
CA LEU A 348 -30.86 29.90 -23.86
C LEU A 348 -30.33 30.55 -22.57
N HIS A 349 -30.58 31.86 -22.46
CA HIS A 349 -30.83 32.62 -21.22
C HIS A 349 -32.25 32.25 -20.74
N ALA A 350 -32.73 32.43 -19.51
CA ALA A 350 -32.27 32.91 -18.21
C ALA A 350 -33.17 32.18 -17.18
N ASP A 351 -32.98 32.24 -15.87
CA ASP A 351 -33.56 33.31 -15.06
C ASP A 351 -32.91 33.37 -13.66
N THR A 352 -32.54 34.59 -13.30
CA THR A 352 -32.32 35.12 -11.94
C THR A 352 -33.71 35.27 -11.28
N VAL A 353 -33.91 35.27 -9.96
CA VAL A 353 -33.93 36.40 -8.98
C VAL A 353 -34.41 35.82 -7.60
N PRO A 354 -34.47 36.56 -6.46
CA PRO A 354 -33.42 36.92 -5.49
C PRO A 354 -33.64 36.44 -4.03
N ASP A 355 -32.59 36.70 -3.23
CA ASP A 355 -32.51 37.03 -1.78
C ASP A 355 -33.80 37.33 -0.99
N GLU A 356 -33.90 36.74 0.22
CA GLU A 356 -34.46 37.43 1.39
C GLU A 356 -33.86 36.91 2.72
N ASN A 357 -33.23 37.85 3.44
CA ASN A 357 -33.07 38.00 4.90
C ASN A 357 -33.58 36.89 5.84
N LEU A 358 -32.71 36.45 6.76
CA LEU A 358 -33.07 36.24 8.16
C LEU A 358 -31.84 36.44 9.08
N HIS A 359 -31.79 37.65 9.65
CA HIS A 359 -31.06 37.95 10.87
C HIS A 359 -31.72 37.17 12.02
N GLU A 360 -30.99 36.29 12.71
CA GLU A 360 -31.37 35.93 14.07
C GLU A 360 -30.14 35.76 14.97
N SER A 361 -30.08 36.65 15.95
CA SER A 361 -29.08 36.73 16.99
C SER A 361 -29.38 35.69 18.07
N VAL A 362 -28.42 34.81 18.38
CA VAL A 362 -28.47 33.99 19.60
C VAL A 362 -27.33 34.40 20.52
N LYS A 363 -27.68 35.12 21.59
CA LYS A 363 -26.84 35.38 22.76
C LYS A 363 -26.74 34.11 23.62
N PRO A 364 -25.62 33.90 24.33
CA PRO A 364 -25.39 32.70 25.14
C PRO A 364 -26.03 32.82 26.53
N LEU A 365 -26.46 31.69 27.10
CA LEU A 365 -26.92 31.54 28.48
C LEU A 365 -26.12 30.43 29.19
N PRO A 366 -26.06 30.44 30.53
CA PRO A 366 -24.77 30.49 31.24
C PRO A 366 -24.37 29.19 31.93
N VAL A 367 -23.08 29.15 32.26
CA VAL A 367 -22.41 28.20 33.14
C VAL A 367 -23.08 28.16 34.51
N ALA A 368 -23.55 26.98 34.92
CA ALA A 368 -23.92 26.69 36.30
C ALA A 368 -23.07 25.52 36.82
N SER A 369 -22.00 25.87 37.53
CA SER A 369 -21.27 24.98 38.42
C SER A 369 -22.07 24.79 39.71
N ALA A 370 -22.40 23.54 40.06
CA ALA A 370 -22.75 23.18 41.42
C ALA A 370 -22.24 21.76 41.73
N PRO A 371 -21.52 21.56 42.86
CA PRO A 371 -20.93 20.29 43.25
C PRO A 371 -21.89 19.46 44.10
N PHE A 372 -21.85 18.14 43.97
CA PHE A 372 -22.57 17.20 44.83
C PHE A 372 -21.68 15.97 45.13
N PRO A 373 -21.92 15.25 46.24
CA PRO A 373 -21.01 15.29 47.37
C PRO A 373 -20.34 13.94 47.66
N VAL A 374 -19.28 14.03 48.45
CA VAL A 374 -18.59 12.94 49.13
C VAL A 374 -19.59 12.06 49.91
N ARG A 375 -19.62 10.74 49.63
CA ARG A 375 -20.12 9.73 50.56
C ARG A 375 -19.01 8.76 50.94
N ARG A 376 -18.69 8.77 52.23
CA ARG A 376 -17.83 7.80 52.92
C ARG A 376 -18.61 6.50 53.15
N GLY A 377 -17.88 5.38 53.03
CA GLY A 377 -17.90 4.25 53.97
C GLY A 377 -19.04 3.23 53.87
N ALA A 378 -18.68 1.99 53.53
CA ALA A 378 -18.59 0.87 54.48
C ALA A 378 -18.08 -0.41 53.76
N PRO A 379 -17.26 -1.24 54.42
CA PRO A 379 -16.80 -2.52 53.89
C PRO A 379 -17.76 -3.66 54.29
N TYR A 380 -17.87 -4.70 53.46
CA TYR A 380 -18.43 -5.98 53.88
C TYR A 380 -17.44 -7.13 53.63
N ARG A 381 -17.49 -8.02 54.62
CA ARG A 381 -16.69 -9.20 54.95
C ARG A 381 -16.30 -10.13 53.80
#